data_AF-A0A2M9KVP9-F1
#
_entry.id   AF-A0A2M9KVP9-F1
#
_cell.length_a   1.000
_cell.length_b   1.000
_cell.length_c   1.000
_cell.angle_alpha   90.00
_cell.angle_beta   90.00
_cell.angle_gamma   90.00
#
_symmetry.space_group_name_H-M   'P 1'
#
loop_
_entity.id
_entity.type
_entity.pdbx_description
1 polymer ?
#
loop_
_entity_poly.entity_id
_entity_poly.type
_entity_poly.pdbx_seq_one_letter_code
_entity_poly.pdbx_strand_id
1 'polypeptide(L)'
;MTTGTDPLAPLAQLAGVPEAVAEVRKNVDRLYGHRVMRRRAGEVTSESALRGARASAALEGADWPLEEVRRRTDFGADPEARTIGAALRLSAEAGQLLSIWRTSPLQVLARLHLLAVGDADPSAGRPRRAGESAAPLFPREIAATEGVAPDGPVGEIPPPPAADEVAARLDQLAGLLAARAERPTGGAPALVVAAVVHGELLALRPFGDYNGLVARTAQRIVLTAEGLDPKAICPAEVGLAELGTAAYRQALLGYLEGTPEGMARWLTHCAAGLGLGVRESTAVCEAMQRGMV
;
A
#
# COMPACT_ATOMS: atom_id res chain seq x y z
N MET A 1 -2.39 17.12 -27.37
CA MET A 1 -2.06 17.64 -26.02
C MET A 1 -3.34 18.07 -25.34
N THR A 2 -4.07 17.12 -24.74
CA THR A 2 -5.24 17.48 -23.92
C THR A 2 -4.72 17.99 -22.59
N THR A 3 -4.77 19.30 -22.40
CA THR A 3 -4.58 19.99 -21.12
C THR A 3 -5.77 19.70 -20.19
N GLY A 4 -6.03 18.43 -19.95
CA GLY A 4 -7.11 17.99 -19.07
C GLY A 4 -6.72 18.21 -17.62
N THR A 5 -7.61 18.82 -16.84
CA THR A 5 -7.58 18.84 -15.38
C THR A 5 -7.29 17.43 -14.87
N ASP A 6 -6.48 17.31 -13.82
CA ASP A 6 -6.22 16.00 -13.21
C ASP A 6 -7.54 15.33 -12.79
N PRO A 7 -7.90 14.16 -13.35
CA PRO A 7 -9.17 13.50 -13.06
C PRO A 7 -9.32 13.10 -11.58
N LEU A 8 -8.21 13.00 -10.84
CA LEU A 8 -8.25 12.68 -9.41
C LEU A 8 -8.40 13.93 -8.53
N ALA A 9 -8.26 15.14 -9.08
CA ALA A 9 -8.34 16.37 -8.29
C ALA A 9 -9.65 16.56 -7.52
N PRO A 10 -10.84 16.20 -8.06
CA PRO A 10 -12.09 16.29 -7.31
C PRO A 10 -12.13 15.45 -6.03
N LEU A 11 -11.43 14.31 -5.99
CA LEU A 11 -11.38 13.44 -4.82
C LEU A 11 -10.72 14.11 -3.60
N ALA A 12 -9.83 15.07 -3.85
CA ALA A 12 -9.16 15.83 -2.80
C ALA A 12 -10.10 16.79 -2.05
N GLN A 13 -11.31 17.04 -2.57
CA GLN A 13 -12.31 17.95 -2.01
C GLN A 13 -13.45 17.22 -1.30
N LEU A 14 -13.41 15.89 -1.26
CA LEU A 14 -14.41 15.10 -0.53
C LEU A 14 -14.31 15.36 0.98
N ALA A 15 -15.43 15.18 1.69
CA ALA A 15 -15.52 15.48 3.11
C ALA A 15 -14.42 14.76 3.93
N GLY A 16 -13.69 15.51 4.76
CA GLY A 16 -12.61 14.99 5.62
C GLY A 16 -11.28 14.71 4.91
N VAL A 17 -11.26 14.69 3.57
CA VAL A 17 -10.03 14.42 2.79
C VAL A 17 -9.03 15.58 2.87
N PRO A 18 -9.43 16.87 2.74
CA PRO A 18 -8.50 17.99 2.90
C PRO A 18 -7.78 17.98 4.25
N GLU A 19 -8.52 17.75 5.34
CA GLU A 19 -8.00 17.72 6.70
C GLU A 19 -7.03 16.55 6.87
N ALA A 20 -7.42 15.36 6.41
CA ALA A 20 -6.59 14.16 6.49
C ALA A 20 -5.28 14.31 5.69
N VAL A 21 -5.34 14.89 4.49
CA VAL A 21 -4.16 15.19 3.66
C VAL A 21 -3.23 16.18 4.37
N ALA A 22 -3.78 17.25 4.94
CA ALA A 22 -3.01 18.27 5.63
C ALA A 22 -2.33 17.69 6.89
N GLU A 23 -3.05 16.87 7.65
CA GLU A 23 -2.54 16.22 8.86
C GLU A 23 -1.41 15.24 8.54
N VAL A 24 -1.61 14.35 7.56
CA VAL A 24 -0.58 13.41 7.12
C VAL A 24 0.68 14.15 6.70
N ARG A 25 0.55 15.20 5.85
CA ARG A 25 1.70 15.99 5.40
C ARG A 25 2.46 16.60 6.58
N LYS A 26 1.74 17.22 7.51
CA LYS A 26 2.32 17.81 8.72
C LYS A 26 3.08 16.76 9.56
N ASN A 27 2.51 15.57 9.73
CA ASN A 27 3.12 14.49 10.51
C ASN A 27 4.37 13.94 9.82
N VAL A 28 4.33 13.74 8.51
CA VAL A 28 5.48 13.29 7.72
C VAL A 28 6.60 14.34 7.77
N ASP A 29 6.30 15.62 7.55
CA ASP A 29 7.28 16.72 7.62
C ASP A 29 7.96 16.79 9.00
N ARG A 30 7.17 16.59 10.07
CA ARG A 30 7.69 16.52 11.44
C ARG A 30 8.66 15.35 11.63
N LEU A 31 8.33 14.16 11.10
CA LEU A 31 9.21 12.99 11.14
C LEU A 31 10.52 13.26 10.39
N TYR A 32 10.47 13.84 9.19
CA TYR A 32 11.67 14.26 8.46
C TYR A 32 12.52 15.27 9.23
N GLY A 33 11.88 16.15 10.03
CA GLY A 33 12.56 17.09 10.92
C GLY A 33 13.21 16.46 12.16
N HIS A 34 12.95 15.19 12.46
CA HIS A 34 13.47 14.51 13.65
C HIS A 34 15.01 14.41 13.62
N ARG A 35 15.68 14.59 14.77
CA ARG A 35 17.15 14.66 14.83
C ARG A 35 17.86 13.41 14.27
N VAL A 36 17.26 12.24 14.49
CA VAL A 36 17.78 10.94 14.04
C VAL A 36 17.81 10.87 12.52
N MET A 37 16.84 11.47 11.83
CA MET A 37 16.77 11.52 10.36
C MET A 37 17.95 12.25 9.71
N ARG A 38 18.69 13.06 10.46
CA ARG A 38 19.89 13.74 9.94
C ARG A 38 21.10 12.82 9.83
N ARG A 39 21.18 11.76 10.63
CA ARG A 39 22.38 10.91 10.75
C ARG A 39 22.11 9.43 10.46
N ARG A 40 20.92 8.93 10.82
CA ARG A 40 20.54 7.51 10.77
C ARG A 40 19.32 7.26 9.87
N ALA A 41 19.10 8.10 8.85
CA ALA A 41 17.95 7.95 7.95
C ALA A 41 17.90 6.58 7.25
N GLY A 42 19.06 6.03 6.88
CA GLY A 42 19.14 4.71 6.26
C GLY A 42 18.64 3.61 7.20
N GLU A 43 18.99 3.68 8.48
CA GLU A 43 18.53 2.70 9.49
C GLU A 43 17.02 2.81 9.73
N VAL A 44 16.47 4.03 9.79
CA VAL A 44 15.01 4.25 9.89
C VAL A 44 14.28 3.71 8.66
N THR A 45 14.88 3.88 7.48
CA THR A 45 14.34 3.34 6.22
C THR A 45 14.31 1.81 6.26
N SER A 46 15.39 1.16 6.70
CA SER A 46 15.46 -0.29 6.86
C SER A 46 14.43 -0.81 7.87
N GLU A 47 14.27 -0.15 9.02
CA GLU A 47 13.26 -0.51 10.02
C GLU A 47 11.84 -0.33 9.47
N SER A 48 11.57 0.76 8.74
CA SER A 48 10.28 0.98 8.07
C SER A 48 9.98 -0.12 7.05
N ALA A 49 10.95 -0.49 6.21
CA ALA A 49 10.78 -1.54 5.21
C ALA A 49 10.50 -2.91 5.86
N LEU A 50 11.25 -3.27 6.92
CA LEU A 50 11.08 -4.53 7.65
C LEU A 50 9.72 -4.62 8.35
N ARG A 51 9.33 -3.57 9.09
CA ARG A 51 8.06 -3.52 9.82
C ARG A 51 6.86 -3.46 8.87
N GLY A 52 6.98 -2.68 7.78
CA GLY A 52 5.98 -2.63 6.72
C GLY A 52 5.80 -3.98 6.03
N ALA A 53 6.89 -4.68 5.69
CA ALA A 53 6.82 -6.03 5.12
C ALA A 53 6.11 -7.01 6.06
N ARG A 54 6.50 -7.04 7.34
CA ARG A 54 5.86 -7.88 8.35
C ARG A 54 4.36 -7.60 8.46
N ALA A 55 3.96 -6.34 8.62
CA ALA A 55 2.55 -5.97 8.76
C ALA A 55 1.75 -6.28 7.48
N SER A 56 2.37 -6.07 6.31
CA SER A 56 1.78 -6.44 5.02
C SER A 56 1.55 -7.96 4.94
N ALA A 57 2.48 -8.78 5.39
CA ALA A 57 2.30 -10.23 5.44
C ALA A 57 1.25 -10.68 6.47
N ALA A 58 1.16 -10.01 7.62
CA ALA A 58 0.14 -10.28 8.63
C ALA A 58 -1.27 -10.09 8.06
N LEU A 59 -1.49 -9.02 7.27
CA LEU A 59 -2.74 -8.75 6.55
C LEU A 59 -3.10 -9.84 5.52
N GLU A 60 -2.12 -10.63 5.07
CA GLU A 60 -2.31 -11.82 4.21
C GLU A 60 -2.30 -13.14 5.00
N GLY A 61 -2.40 -13.06 6.33
CA GLY A 61 -2.52 -14.23 7.21
C GLY A 61 -1.19 -14.80 7.74
N ALA A 62 -0.05 -14.15 7.52
CA ALA A 62 1.24 -14.57 8.09
C ALA A 62 1.72 -13.56 9.14
N ASP A 63 1.28 -13.72 10.40
CA ASP A 63 1.60 -12.79 11.50
C ASP A 63 2.73 -13.34 12.38
N TRP A 64 3.97 -13.13 11.93
CA TRP A 64 5.15 -13.50 12.71
C TRP A 64 5.57 -12.34 13.62
N PRO A 65 6.04 -12.60 14.86
CA PRO A 65 6.71 -11.58 15.66
C PRO A 65 7.92 -10.96 14.93
N LEU A 66 8.19 -9.67 15.14
CA LEU A 66 9.27 -8.96 14.45
C LEU A 66 10.65 -9.62 14.65
N GLU A 67 10.94 -10.08 15.86
CA GLU A 67 12.21 -10.80 16.15
C GLU A 67 12.32 -12.13 15.40
N GLU A 68 11.20 -12.78 15.10
CA GLU A 68 11.20 -14.01 14.30
C GLU A 68 11.59 -13.70 12.85
N VAL A 69 11.02 -12.63 12.27
CA VAL A 69 11.35 -12.17 10.92
C VAL A 69 12.84 -11.80 10.81
N ARG A 70 13.42 -11.21 11.85
CA ARG A 70 14.86 -10.85 11.89
C ARG A 70 15.79 -12.06 11.94
N ARG A 71 15.38 -13.13 12.62
CA ARG A 71 16.23 -14.30 12.90
C ARG A 71 16.15 -15.36 11.82
N ARG A 72 14.99 -15.50 11.16
CA ARG A 72 14.75 -16.53 10.14
C ARG A 72 15.39 -16.19 8.80
N THR A 73 15.69 -17.24 8.04
CA THR A 73 16.24 -17.16 6.68
C THR A 73 15.52 -18.09 5.70
N ASP A 74 14.63 -18.94 6.21
CA ASP A 74 13.93 -20.02 5.53
C ASP A 74 12.56 -19.59 4.97
N PHE A 75 12.53 -18.47 4.24
CA PHE A 75 11.32 -17.84 3.67
C PHE A 75 10.65 -18.60 2.51
N GLY A 76 10.88 -19.91 2.42
CA GLY A 76 10.29 -20.82 1.43
C GLY A 76 9.73 -22.11 2.02
N ALA A 77 9.99 -22.37 3.31
CA ALA A 77 9.74 -23.67 3.94
C ALA A 77 8.25 -24.04 4.02
N ASP A 78 7.40 -23.06 4.32
CA ASP A 78 5.96 -23.24 4.52
C ASP A 78 5.16 -22.06 3.91
N PRO A 79 3.82 -22.16 3.83
CA PRO A 79 2.99 -21.10 3.24
C PRO A 79 3.14 -19.73 3.91
N GLU A 80 3.22 -19.64 5.24
CA GLU A 80 3.38 -18.35 5.94
C GLU A 80 4.78 -17.77 5.68
N ALA A 81 5.81 -18.62 5.73
CA ALA A 81 7.19 -18.24 5.43
C ALA A 81 7.33 -17.67 4.01
N ARG A 82 6.62 -18.25 3.02
CA ARG A 82 6.56 -17.73 1.65
C ARG A 82 5.91 -16.35 1.58
N THR A 83 4.82 -16.12 2.31
CA THR A 83 4.15 -14.81 2.36
C THR A 83 5.02 -13.74 3.02
N ILE A 84 5.71 -14.06 4.12
CA ILE A 84 6.70 -13.17 4.74
C ILE A 84 7.84 -12.87 3.75
N GLY A 85 8.39 -13.90 3.11
CA GLY A 85 9.44 -13.78 2.11
C GLY A 85 9.05 -12.89 0.92
N ALA A 86 7.83 -13.06 0.43
CA ALA A 86 7.26 -12.21 -0.61
C ALA A 86 7.24 -10.76 -0.14
N ALA A 87 6.62 -10.46 1.00
CA ALA A 87 6.53 -9.09 1.51
C ALA A 87 7.90 -8.43 1.69
N LEU A 88 8.90 -9.18 2.17
CA LEU A 88 10.29 -8.70 2.30
C LEU A 88 10.91 -8.36 0.94
N ARG A 89 10.78 -9.25 -0.06
CA ARG A 89 11.29 -9.03 -1.43
C ARG A 89 10.64 -7.81 -2.09
N LEU A 90 9.32 -7.67 -1.95
CA LEU A 90 8.59 -6.52 -2.52
C LEU A 90 9.04 -5.19 -1.88
N SER A 91 9.14 -5.15 -0.55
CA SER A 91 9.61 -3.96 0.17
C SER A 91 11.05 -3.57 -0.21
N ALA A 92 11.93 -4.56 -0.44
CA ALA A 92 13.31 -4.31 -0.86
C ALA A 92 13.41 -3.77 -2.30
N GLU A 93 12.53 -4.22 -3.21
CA GLU A 93 12.56 -3.81 -4.62
C GLU A 93 11.88 -2.44 -4.85
N ALA A 94 10.92 -2.04 -4.02
CA ALA A 94 10.06 -0.87 -4.24
C ALA A 94 10.82 0.41 -4.63
N GLY A 95 11.94 0.70 -3.98
CA GLY A 95 12.77 1.88 -4.26
C GLY A 95 13.47 1.85 -5.62
N GLN A 96 13.77 0.66 -6.15
CA GLN A 96 14.42 0.49 -7.47
C GLN A 96 13.43 0.69 -8.63
N LEU A 97 12.13 0.59 -8.35
CA LEU A 97 11.07 0.62 -9.35
C LEU A 97 10.53 2.04 -9.61
N LEU A 98 10.98 3.05 -8.88
CA LEU A 98 10.45 4.42 -8.92
C LEU A 98 10.55 5.08 -10.31
N SER A 99 11.67 4.89 -11.01
CA SER A 99 11.87 5.46 -12.35
C SER A 99 10.98 4.79 -13.39
N ILE A 100 10.85 3.45 -13.31
CA ILE A 100 10.03 2.65 -14.20
C ILE A 100 8.55 2.91 -13.93
N TRP A 101 8.14 3.10 -12.67
CA TRP A 101 6.76 3.39 -12.30
C TRP A 101 6.19 4.60 -13.04
N ARG A 102 7.01 5.64 -13.27
CA ARG A 102 6.59 6.87 -13.95
C ARG A 102 6.23 6.67 -15.41
N THR A 103 6.79 5.65 -16.08
CA THR A 103 6.66 5.45 -17.52
C THR A 103 5.98 4.13 -17.89
N SER A 104 6.08 3.11 -17.04
CA SER A 104 5.59 1.76 -17.27
C SER A 104 5.02 1.11 -15.98
N PRO A 105 3.93 1.66 -15.40
CA PRO A 105 3.32 1.09 -14.18
C PRO A 105 2.99 -0.41 -14.29
N LEU A 106 2.47 -0.86 -15.44
CA LEU A 106 2.11 -2.27 -15.64
C LEU A 106 3.32 -3.21 -15.57
N GLN A 107 4.47 -2.78 -16.07
CA GLN A 107 5.72 -3.55 -15.96
C GLN A 107 6.15 -3.66 -14.50
N VAL A 108 5.98 -2.59 -13.71
CA VAL A 108 6.26 -2.62 -12.27
C VAL A 108 5.32 -3.60 -11.56
N LEU A 109 4.02 -3.56 -11.83
CA LEU A 109 3.06 -4.49 -11.22
C LEU A 109 3.38 -5.95 -11.57
N ALA A 110 3.70 -6.24 -12.82
CA ALA A 110 4.14 -7.56 -13.26
C ALA A 110 5.42 -8.00 -12.52
N ARG A 111 6.41 -7.11 -12.39
CA ARG A 111 7.67 -7.38 -11.66
C ARG A 111 7.42 -7.64 -10.17
N LEU A 112 6.55 -6.86 -9.52
CA LEU A 112 6.19 -7.07 -8.12
C LEU A 112 5.53 -8.43 -7.91
N HIS A 113 4.59 -8.81 -8.77
CA HIS A 113 3.95 -10.12 -8.69
C HIS A 113 4.95 -11.27 -8.95
N LEU A 114 5.85 -11.13 -9.93
CA LEU A 114 6.93 -12.08 -10.18
C LEU A 114 7.81 -12.30 -8.93
N LEU A 115 8.18 -11.22 -8.24
CA LEU A 115 8.96 -11.28 -7.01
C LEU A 115 8.19 -11.89 -5.83
N ALA A 116 6.88 -11.67 -5.78
CA ALA A 116 6.01 -12.24 -4.74
C ALA A 116 6.02 -13.77 -4.85
N VAL A 117 5.68 -14.26 -6.04
CA VAL A 117 5.46 -15.68 -6.32
C VAL A 117 6.79 -16.46 -6.40
N GLY A 118 7.82 -15.87 -6.98
CA GLY A 118 9.08 -16.54 -7.28
C GLY A 118 9.03 -17.35 -8.59
N ASP A 119 10.10 -18.11 -8.86
CA ASP A 119 10.39 -18.66 -10.19
C ASP A 119 9.57 -19.91 -10.59
N ALA A 120 8.69 -20.40 -9.70
CA ALA A 120 8.04 -21.69 -9.88
C ALA A 120 6.66 -21.64 -10.57
N ASP A 121 6.05 -20.45 -10.67
CA ASP A 121 4.68 -20.31 -11.20
C ASP A 121 4.68 -19.71 -12.62
N PRO A 122 4.16 -20.42 -13.63
CA PRO A 122 4.08 -19.91 -15.01
C PRO A 122 3.12 -18.72 -15.18
N SER A 123 2.26 -18.44 -14.20
CA SER A 123 1.39 -17.26 -14.15
C SER A 123 2.05 -16.04 -13.49
N ALA A 124 3.28 -16.18 -12.97
CA ALA A 124 4.00 -15.09 -12.33
C ALA A 124 4.14 -13.87 -13.26
N GLY A 125 3.86 -12.69 -12.73
CA GLY A 125 3.82 -11.43 -13.49
C GLY A 125 2.71 -11.27 -14.54
N ARG A 126 1.85 -12.28 -14.76
CA ARG A 126 0.76 -12.21 -15.75
C ARG A 126 -0.59 -11.96 -15.06
N PRO A 127 -1.40 -11.00 -15.54
CA PRO A 127 -2.78 -10.88 -15.09
C PRO A 127 -3.62 -12.14 -15.34
N ARG A 128 -4.64 -12.37 -14.51
CA ARG A 128 -5.56 -13.49 -14.60
C ARG A 128 -6.28 -13.51 -15.95
N ARG A 129 -6.47 -14.71 -16.49
CA ARG A 129 -7.31 -14.99 -17.67
C ARG A 129 -8.74 -15.36 -17.26
N ALA A 130 -9.63 -15.41 -18.24
CA ALA A 130 -10.99 -15.89 -18.02
C ALA A 130 -11.00 -17.28 -17.36
N GLY A 131 -11.78 -17.42 -16.28
CA GLY A 131 -11.87 -18.65 -15.49
C GLY A 131 -10.80 -18.81 -14.40
N GLU A 132 -9.78 -17.95 -14.34
CA GLU A 132 -8.79 -17.95 -13.26
C GLU A 132 -9.30 -17.15 -12.04
N SER A 133 -9.33 -17.79 -10.88
CA SER A 133 -9.71 -17.17 -9.60
C SER A 133 -8.59 -16.30 -9.02
N ALA A 134 -8.95 -15.36 -8.15
CA ALA A 134 -8.02 -14.67 -7.28
C ALA A 134 -8.20 -15.17 -5.84
N ALA A 135 -7.12 -15.29 -5.08
CA ALA A 135 -7.18 -15.54 -3.65
C ALA A 135 -7.96 -14.43 -2.91
N PRO A 136 -8.63 -14.79 -1.81
CA PRO A 136 -9.41 -13.85 -1.02
C PRO A 136 -8.50 -12.81 -0.37
N LEU A 137 -9.00 -11.57 -0.27
CA LEU A 137 -8.36 -10.53 0.54
C LEU A 137 -8.74 -10.70 2.01
N PHE A 138 -7.81 -10.35 2.90
CA PHE A 138 -7.98 -10.42 4.35
C PHE A 138 -8.36 -11.84 4.82
N PRO A 139 -7.49 -12.84 4.58
CA PRO A 139 -7.76 -14.24 4.90
C PRO A 139 -7.78 -14.54 6.41
N ARG A 140 -7.31 -13.62 7.25
CA ARG A 140 -7.40 -13.68 8.72
C ARG A 140 -7.95 -12.39 9.27
N GLU A 141 -8.71 -12.49 10.35
CA GLU A 141 -9.19 -11.32 11.09
C GLU A 141 -8.09 -10.81 12.03
N ILE A 142 -7.73 -9.54 11.89
CA ILE A 142 -6.84 -8.81 12.80
C ILE A 142 -7.68 -7.80 13.56
N ALA A 143 -7.70 -7.92 14.87
CA ALA A 143 -8.38 -6.97 15.74
C ALA A 143 -7.72 -5.60 15.67
N ALA A 144 -8.54 -4.55 15.63
CA ALA A 144 -8.05 -3.19 15.71
C ALA A 144 -7.41 -2.93 17.08
N THR A 145 -6.20 -2.38 17.08
CA THR A 145 -5.54 -1.83 18.27
C THR A 145 -5.68 -0.31 18.34
N GLU A 146 -6.04 0.32 17.23
CA GLU A 146 -6.25 1.76 17.09
C GLU A 146 -7.48 2.04 16.22
N GLY A 147 -8.11 3.20 16.43
CA GLY A 147 -9.32 3.60 15.71
C GLY A 147 -10.60 2.99 16.27
N VAL A 148 -11.70 3.15 15.52
CA VAL A 148 -13.03 2.68 15.90
C VAL A 148 -13.39 1.50 15.00
N ALA A 149 -13.70 0.35 15.62
CA ALA A 149 -14.18 -0.81 14.88
C ALA A 149 -15.54 -0.48 14.22
N PRO A 150 -15.82 -1.03 13.04
CA PRO A 150 -17.14 -0.88 12.42
C PRO A 150 -18.26 -1.35 13.34
N ASP A 151 -19.36 -0.61 13.35
CA ASP A 151 -20.58 -1.03 14.02
C ASP A 151 -21.23 -2.19 13.24
N GLY A 152 -21.23 -3.38 13.85
CA GLY A 152 -21.89 -4.57 13.29
C GLY A 152 -21.03 -5.35 12.27
N PRO A 153 -21.63 -6.37 11.63
CA PRO A 153 -20.90 -7.23 10.70
C PRO A 153 -20.52 -6.46 9.43
N VAL A 154 -19.26 -6.61 9.00
CA VAL A 154 -18.77 -6.04 7.74
C VAL A 154 -19.10 -7.01 6.60
N GLY A 155 -19.61 -6.48 5.49
CA GLY A 155 -19.95 -7.27 4.31
C GLY A 155 -18.75 -8.01 3.69
N GLU A 156 -19.03 -9.00 2.87
CA GLU A 156 -18.02 -9.69 2.09
C GLU A 156 -17.59 -8.86 0.87
N ILE A 157 -16.32 -8.96 0.50
CA ILE A 157 -15.80 -8.31 -0.71
C ILE A 157 -16.32 -9.09 -1.92
N PRO A 158 -16.97 -8.44 -2.90
CA PRO A 158 -17.45 -9.12 -4.10
C PRO A 158 -16.30 -9.80 -4.86
N PRO A 159 -16.57 -10.81 -5.71
CA PRO A 159 -15.55 -11.40 -6.58
C PRO A 159 -14.91 -10.34 -7.49
N PRO A 160 -13.66 -10.54 -7.94
CA PRO A 160 -13.04 -9.58 -8.84
C PRO A 160 -13.78 -9.50 -10.18
N PRO A 161 -13.65 -8.39 -10.91
CA PRO A 161 -14.22 -8.27 -12.25
C PRO A 161 -13.68 -9.32 -13.22
N ALA A 162 -14.35 -9.43 -14.36
CA ALA A 162 -13.91 -10.28 -15.46
C ALA A 162 -12.53 -9.85 -16.00
N ALA A 163 -11.79 -10.78 -16.60
CA ALA A 163 -10.40 -10.57 -16.99
C ALA A 163 -10.20 -9.44 -18.02
N ASP A 164 -11.16 -9.24 -18.91
CA ASP A 164 -11.20 -8.16 -19.89
C ASP A 164 -11.43 -6.79 -19.23
N GLU A 165 -12.35 -6.71 -18.27
CA GLU A 165 -12.55 -5.49 -17.46
C GLU A 165 -11.29 -5.17 -16.65
N VAL A 166 -10.66 -6.17 -16.03
CA VAL A 166 -9.39 -6.01 -15.30
C VAL A 166 -8.30 -5.43 -16.20
N ALA A 167 -8.13 -5.98 -17.41
CA ALA A 167 -7.14 -5.47 -18.36
C ALA A 167 -7.42 -4.01 -18.74
N ALA A 168 -8.68 -3.70 -19.10
CA ALA A 168 -9.06 -2.34 -19.50
C ALA A 168 -8.85 -1.31 -18.37
N ARG A 169 -9.20 -1.65 -17.13
CA ARG A 169 -9.03 -0.76 -15.97
C ARG A 169 -7.56 -0.60 -15.56
N LEU A 170 -6.75 -1.65 -15.67
CA LEU A 170 -5.30 -1.55 -15.51
C LEU A 170 -4.66 -0.61 -16.54
N ASP A 171 -5.06 -0.72 -17.81
CA ASP A 171 -4.57 0.17 -18.88
C ASP A 171 -4.98 1.63 -18.61
N GLN A 172 -6.21 1.86 -18.16
CA GLN A 172 -6.69 3.19 -17.76
C GLN A 172 -5.90 3.76 -16.57
N LEU A 173 -5.66 2.96 -15.53
CA LEU A 173 -4.86 3.35 -14.38
C LEU A 173 -3.42 3.70 -14.81
N ALA A 174 -2.82 2.87 -15.66
CA ALA A 174 -1.47 3.10 -16.16
C ALA A 174 -1.37 4.38 -17.00
N GLY A 175 -2.34 4.62 -17.88
CA GLY A 175 -2.44 5.85 -18.66
C GLY A 175 -2.60 7.10 -17.79
N LEU A 176 -3.42 7.01 -16.72
CA LEU A 176 -3.58 8.09 -15.74
C LEU A 176 -2.26 8.41 -15.03
N LEU A 177 -1.53 7.39 -14.56
CA LEU A 177 -0.27 7.55 -13.85
C LEU A 177 0.84 8.11 -14.76
N ALA A 178 0.93 7.63 -16.02
CA ALA A 178 1.89 8.15 -16.99
C ALA A 178 1.62 9.62 -17.34
N ALA A 179 0.36 9.97 -17.64
CA ALA A 179 -0.04 11.36 -17.90
C ALA A 179 0.17 12.29 -16.69
N ARG A 180 0.10 11.73 -15.48
CA ARG A 180 0.43 12.45 -14.25
C ARG A 180 1.93 12.69 -14.10
N ALA A 181 2.78 11.72 -14.41
CA ALA A 181 4.23 11.86 -14.32
C ALA A 181 4.79 12.97 -15.23
N GLU A 182 4.10 13.27 -16.34
CA GLU A 182 4.44 14.38 -17.25
C GLU A 182 4.05 15.76 -16.72
N ARG A 183 3.25 15.86 -15.64
CA ARG A 183 2.79 17.12 -15.06
C ARG A 183 3.68 17.53 -13.88
N PRO A 184 4.53 18.56 -14.02
CA PRO A 184 5.43 18.98 -12.96
C PRO A 184 4.73 19.73 -11.81
N THR A 185 3.54 20.31 -12.03
CA THR A 185 2.82 21.10 -11.02
C THR A 185 1.30 20.94 -11.13
N GLY A 186 0.62 20.91 -9.98
CA GLY A 186 -0.85 20.87 -9.88
C GLY A 186 -1.46 19.46 -9.97
N GLY A 187 -2.62 19.26 -9.33
CA GLY A 187 -3.36 18.00 -9.34
C GLY A 187 -3.72 17.48 -7.95
N ALA A 188 -4.18 16.24 -7.89
CA ALA A 188 -4.51 15.55 -6.65
C ALA A 188 -3.27 15.41 -5.74
N PRO A 189 -3.43 15.49 -4.41
CA PRO A 189 -2.36 15.20 -3.46
C PRO A 189 -1.83 13.77 -3.60
N ALA A 190 -0.53 13.57 -3.36
CA ALA A 190 0.13 12.27 -3.40
C ALA A 190 -0.61 11.16 -2.63
N LEU A 191 -1.14 11.49 -1.44
CA LEU A 191 -1.95 10.57 -0.63
C LEU A 191 -3.20 10.07 -1.36
N VAL A 192 -3.90 10.97 -2.07
CA VAL A 192 -5.11 10.63 -2.82
C VAL A 192 -4.75 9.69 -3.97
N VAL A 193 -3.69 9.99 -4.72
CA VAL A 193 -3.22 9.14 -5.83
C VAL A 193 -2.81 7.76 -5.31
N ALA A 194 -2.04 7.70 -4.22
CA ALA A 194 -1.59 6.45 -3.61
C ALA A 194 -2.78 5.61 -3.13
N ALA A 195 -3.78 6.23 -2.49
CA ALA A 195 -4.99 5.56 -2.04
C ALA A 195 -5.84 5.05 -3.23
N VAL A 196 -5.95 5.81 -4.33
CA VAL A 196 -6.66 5.35 -5.53
C VAL A 196 -5.95 4.15 -6.16
N VAL A 197 -4.64 4.19 -6.33
CA VAL A 197 -3.85 3.04 -6.84
C VAL A 197 -4.05 1.82 -5.95
N HIS A 198 -4.03 2.02 -4.63
CA HIS A 198 -4.24 0.96 -3.67
C HIS A 198 -5.63 0.32 -3.79
N GLY A 199 -6.69 1.14 -3.77
CA GLY A 199 -8.07 0.67 -3.86
C GLY A 199 -8.35 -0.03 -5.19
N GLU A 200 -7.86 0.53 -6.29
CA GLU A 200 -8.05 -0.02 -7.63
C GLU A 200 -7.40 -1.40 -7.76
N LEU A 201 -6.15 -1.57 -7.28
CA LEU A 201 -5.48 -2.86 -7.34
C LEU A 201 -6.16 -3.92 -6.46
N LEU A 202 -6.69 -3.54 -5.29
CA LEU A 202 -7.48 -4.44 -4.45
C LEU A 202 -8.86 -4.77 -5.04
N ALA A 203 -9.46 -3.84 -5.80
CA ALA A 203 -10.72 -4.08 -6.49
C ALA A 203 -10.53 -5.05 -7.67
N LEU A 204 -9.49 -4.81 -8.49
CA LEU A 204 -9.20 -5.59 -9.69
C LEU A 204 -8.67 -6.99 -9.38
N ARG A 205 -7.85 -7.12 -8.33
CA ARG A 205 -7.08 -8.34 -8.01
C ARG A 205 -6.51 -8.96 -9.29
N PRO A 206 -5.59 -8.27 -9.98
CA PRO A 206 -5.19 -8.67 -11.31
C PRO A 206 -4.48 -10.02 -11.37
N PHE A 207 -3.95 -10.53 -10.26
CA PHE A 207 -3.19 -11.77 -10.21
C PHE A 207 -3.93 -12.90 -9.49
N GLY A 208 -3.45 -14.14 -9.64
CA GLY A 208 -3.99 -15.30 -8.92
C GLY A 208 -3.82 -15.20 -7.41
N ASP A 209 -2.66 -14.71 -6.96
CA ASP A 209 -2.28 -14.59 -5.56
C ASP A 209 -1.57 -13.25 -5.27
N TYR A 210 -1.32 -12.97 -3.98
CA TYR A 210 -0.50 -11.84 -3.49
C TYR A 210 -0.97 -10.42 -3.88
N ASN A 211 -2.22 -10.26 -4.35
CA ASN A 211 -2.76 -8.96 -4.76
C ASN A 211 -2.68 -7.91 -3.65
N GLY A 212 -2.94 -8.29 -2.40
CA GLY A 212 -2.86 -7.37 -1.27
C GLY A 212 -1.44 -6.86 -0.99
N LEU A 213 -0.42 -7.74 -1.09
CA LEU A 213 0.99 -7.32 -0.98
C LEU A 213 1.35 -6.35 -2.11
N VAL A 214 1.01 -6.70 -3.36
CA VAL A 214 1.31 -5.87 -4.54
C VAL A 214 0.65 -4.50 -4.41
N ALA A 215 -0.61 -4.44 -3.98
CA ALA A 215 -1.35 -3.18 -3.85
C ALA A 215 -0.74 -2.26 -2.77
N ARG A 216 -0.34 -2.81 -1.62
CA ARG A 216 0.34 -2.04 -0.55
C ARG A 216 1.74 -1.59 -0.98
N THR A 217 2.50 -2.43 -1.69
CA THR A 217 3.80 -2.02 -2.24
C THR A 217 3.64 -0.93 -3.32
N ALA A 218 2.64 -1.03 -4.20
CA ALA A 218 2.34 0.00 -5.19
C ALA A 218 1.95 1.34 -4.52
N GLN A 219 1.18 1.30 -3.43
CA GLN A 219 0.89 2.48 -2.62
C GLN A 219 2.18 3.16 -2.14
N ARG A 220 3.12 2.37 -1.58
CA ARG A 220 4.43 2.87 -1.13
C ARG A 220 5.22 3.51 -2.27
N ILE A 221 5.27 2.87 -3.43
CA ILE A 221 5.93 3.40 -4.64
C ILE A 221 5.35 4.76 -5.02
N VAL A 222 4.02 4.93 -5.00
CA VAL A 222 3.37 6.21 -5.31
C VAL A 222 3.74 7.27 -4.27
N LEU A 223 3.65 6.95 -2.98
CA LEU A 223 4.00 7.89 -1.90
C LEU A 223 5.43 8.42 -2.03
N THR A 224 6.37 7.55 -2.42
CA THR A 224 7.76 7.91 -2.66
C THR A 224 7.96 8.66 -3.98
N ALA A 225 7.37 8.19 -5.08
CA ALA A 225 7.53 8.79 -6.41
C ALA A 225 6.92 10.20 -6.51
N GLU A 226 5.85 10.46 -5.77
CA GLU A 226 5.14 11.75 -5.65
C GLU A 226 5.73 12.65 -4.56
N GLY A 227 6.77 12.19 -3.84
CA GLY A 227 7.55 13.00 -2.90
C GLY A 227 6.87 13.27 -1.56
N LEU A 228 5.77 12.60 -1.21
CA LEU A 228 5.22 12.66 0.15
C LEU A 228 6.12 11.92 1.14
N ASP A 229 6.65 10.76 0.75
CA ASP A 229 7.59 9.98 1.55
C ASP A 229 8.82 9.53 0.72
N PRO A 230 9.71 10.47 0.34
CA PRO A 230 10.81 10.22 -0.59
C PRO A 230 11.87 9.23 -0.09
N LYS A 231 11.97 9.01 1.22
CA LYS A 231 12.87 8.02 1.82
C LYS A 231 12.17 6.71 2.20
N ALA A 232 10.86 6.58 1.92
CA ALA A 232 10.07 5.42 2.29
C ALA A 232 10.22 5.09 3.79
N ILE A 233 9.98 6.08 4.65
CA ILE A 233 10.09 5.97 6.12
C ILE A 233 8.73 5.90 6.81
N CYS A 234 7.62 5.80 6.08
CA CYS A 234 6.28 5.75 6.64
C CYS A 234 5.61 4.42 6.27
N PRO A 235 5.74 3.37 7.10
CA PRO A 235 5.15 2.05 6.82
C PRO A 235 3.65 2.07 7.05
N ALA A 236 2.88 2.51 6.06
CA ALA A 236 1.42 2.56 6.13
C ALA A 236 0.80 1.19 6.42
N GLU A 237 1.48 0.11 6.04
CA GLU A 237 1.04 -1.28 6.29
C GLU A 237 0.93 -1.58 7.79
N VAL A 238 1.81 -1.02 8.63
CA VAL A 238 1.71 -1.13 10.09
C VAL A 238 0.41 -0.49 10.57
N GLY A 239 0.13 0.73 10.11
CA GLY A 239 -1.10 1.42 10.48
C GLY A 239 -2.37 0.74 9.97
N LEU A 240 -2.36 0.21 8.75
CA LEU A 240 -3.49 -0.56 8.21
C LEU A 240 -3.75 -1.82 9.03
N ALA A 241 -2.70 -2.48 9.54
CA ALA A 241 -2.85 -3.60 10.45
C ALA A 241 -3.37 -3.16 11.84
N GLU A 242 -2.89 -2.05 12.39
CA GLU A 242 -3.37 -1.49 13.67
C GLU A 242 -4.85 -1.06 13.62
N LEU A 243 -5.33 -0.60 12.46
CA LEU A 243 -6.76 -0.28 12.23
C LEU A 243 -7.64 -1.53 12.14
N GLY A 244 -7.05 -2.72 12.00
CA GLY A 244 -7.76 -3.99 11.90
C GLY A 244 -8.40 -4.27 10.54
N THR A 245 -8.62 -5.54 10.26
CA THR A 245 -9.13 -6.01 8.96
C THR A 245 -10.60 -5.67 8.74
N ALA A 246 -11.42 -5.60 9.79
CA ALA A 246 -12.82 -5.19 9.68
C ALA A 246 -12.97 -3.76 9.13
N ALA A 247 -12.27 -2.79 9.72
CA ALA A 247 -12.31 -1.40 9.26
C ALA A 247 -11.75 -1.26 7.85
N TYR A 248 -10.67 -2.00 7.56
CA TYR A 248 -10.06 -2.00 6.25
C TYR A 248 -10.99 -2.58 5.16
N ARG A 249 -11.67 -3.70 5.46
CA ARG A 249 -12.69 -4.30 4.58
C ARG A 249 -13.85 -3.33 4.35
N GLN A 250 -14.35 -2.67 5.40
CA GLN A 250 -15.44 -1.69 5.30
C GLN A 250 -15.04 -0.50 4.41
N ALA A 251 -13.83 0.01 4.58
CA ALA A 251 -13.31 1.10 3.77
C ALA A 251 -13.20 0.68 2.29
N LEU A 252 -12.71 -0.54 2.01
CA LEU A 252 -12.61 -1.06 0.64
C LEU A 252 -14.00 -1.27 0.01
N LEU A 253 -15.01 -1.72 0.77
CA LEU A 253 -16.38 -1.78 0.27
C LEU A 253 -16.90 -0.39 -0.12
N GLY A 254 -16.60 0.64 0.69
CA GLY A 254 -16.91 2.03 0.34
C GLY A 254 -16.22 2.49 -0.95
N TYR A 255 -14.98 2.06 -1.19
CA TYR A 255 -14.30 2.31 -2.48
C TYR A 255 -15.02 1.64 -3.65
N LEU A 256 -15.43 0.38 -3.49
CA LEU A 256 -16.12 -0.41 -4.52
C LEU A 256 -17.52 0.14 -4.85
N GLU A 257 -18.20 0.76 -3.90
CA GLU A 257 -19.47 1.46 -4.13
C GLU A 257 -19.30 2.67 -5.06
N GLY A 258 -18.12 3.31 -5.07
CA GLY A 258 -17.82 4.47 -5.92
C GLY A 258 -18.60 5.75 -5.56
N THR A 259 -19.31 5.77 -4.43
CA THR A 259 -20.03 6.95 -3.93
C THR A 259 -19.05 7.98 -3.36
N PRO A 260 -19.38 9.29 -3.36
CA PRO A 260 -18.55 10.31 -2.73
C PRO A 260 -18.22 9.98 -1.26
N GLU A 261 -19.20 9.48 -0.50
CA GLU A 261 -19.03 9.11 0.90
C GLU A 261 -18.15 7.87 1.07
N GLY A 262 -18.34 6.85 0.23
CA GLY A 262 -17.53 5.64 0.23
C GLY A 262 -16.07 5.90 -0.13
N MET A 263 -15.85 6.74 -1.15
CA MET A 263 -14.53 7.21 -1.55
C MET A 263 -13.87 8.04 -0.44
N ALA A 264 -14.61 8.94 0.21
CA ALA A 264 -14.10 9.71 1.34
C ALA A 264 -13.64 8.79 2.48
N ARG A 265 -14.45 7.79 2.86
CA ARG A 265 -14.08 6.79 3.88
C ARG A 265 -12.81 6.03 3.52
N TRP A 266 -12.67 5.60 2.25
CA TRP A 266 -11.47 4.91 1.79
C TRP A 266 -10.21 5.79 1.89
N LEU A 267 -10.31 7.03 1.41
CA LEU A 267 -9.20 7.98 1.39
C LEU A 267 -8.76 8.35 2.82
N THR A 268 -9.70 8.60 3.73
CA THR A 268 -9.39 8.89 5.14
C THR A 268 -8.90 7.66 5.90
N HIS A 269 -9.35 6.45 5.56
CA HIS A 269 -8.78 5.20 6.09
C HIS A 269 -7.31 5.04 5.68
N CYS A 270 -6.98 5.26 4.41
CA CYS A 270 -5.59 5.24 3.93
C CYS A 270 -4.74 6.32 4.62
N ALA A 271 -5.31 7.51 4.85
CA ALA A 271 -4.65 8.60 5.57
C ALA A 271 -4.35 8.23 7.03
N ALA A 272 -5.32 7.63 7.73
CA ALA A 272 -5.15 7.14 9.09
C ALA A 272 -4.07 6.06 9.16
N GLY A 273 -4.09 5.08 8.24
CA GLY A 273 -3.06 4.06 8.07
C GLY A 273 -1.65 4.65 7.95
N LEU A 274 -1.48 5.62 7.04
CA LEU A 274 -0.20 6.32 6.88
C LEU A 274 0.19 7.12 8.13
N GLY A 275 -0.77 7.78 8.79
CA GLY A 275 -0.55 8.52 10.03
C GLY A 275 -0.03 7.63 11.17
N LEU A 276 -0.60 6.43 11.36
CA LEU A 276 -0.08 5.46 12.35
C LEU A 276 1.30 4.93 11.93
N GLY A 277 1.54 4.71 10.64
CA GLY A 277 2.87 4.39 10.12
C GLY A 277 3.93 5.46 10.46
N VAL A 278 3.58 6.74 10.34
CA VAL A 278 4.46 7.84 10.77
C VAL A 278 4.76 7.77 12.27
N ARG A 279 3.78 7.44 13.11
CA ARG A 279 4.00 7.26 14.55
C ARG A 279 4.96 6.09 14.83
N GLU A 280 4.81 4.98 14.13
CA GLU A 280 5.70 3.82 14.28
C GLU A 280 7.15 4.19 13.98
N SER A 281 7.41 4.90 12.87
CA SER A 281 8.77 5.35 12.56
C SER A 281 9.28 6.47 13.47
N THR A 282 8.39 7.25 14.09
CA THR A 282 8.75 8.16 15.18
C THR A 282 9.22 7.38 16.41
N ALA A 283 8.51 6.32 16.80
CA ALA A 283 8.91 5.46 17.91
C ALA A 283 10.27 4.77 17.65
N VAL A 284 10.52 4.32 16.42
CA VAL A 284 11.84 3.82 15.98
C VAL A 284 12.92 4.88 16.17
N CYS A 285 12.67 6.12 15.72
CA CYS A 285 13.61 7.22 15.91
C CYS A 285 13.90 7.48 17.40
N GLU A 286 12.88 7.47 18.26
CA GLU A 286 13.04 7.67 19.71
C GLU A 286 13.80 6.52 20.39
N ALA A 287 13.57 5.28 19.94
CA ALA A 287 14.30 4.12 20.42
C ALA A 287 15.79 4.15 19.97
N MET A 288 16.05 4.51 18.71
CA MET A 288 17.42 4.75 18.20
C MET A 288 18.16 5.83 18.98
N GLN A 289 17.47 6.93 19.34
CA GLN A 289 18.06 8.00 20.14
C GLN A 289 18.43 7.53 21.55
N ARG A 290 17.71 6.54 22.08
CA ARG A 290 18.00 5.88 23.37
C ARG A 290 19.00 4.73 23.28
N GLY A 291 19.47 4.37 22.07
CA GLY A 291 20.40 3.25 21.84
C GLY A 291 19.75 1.87 21.95
N MET A 292 18.44 1.77 21.67
CA MET A 292 17.64 0.54 21.85
C MET A 292 17.30 -0.18 20.54
N VAL A 293 17.78 0.31 19.39
CA VAL A 293 17.59 -0.25 18.05
C VAL A 293 18.93 -0.31 17.34
#